data_AF-X1SA21-F1
#
_entry.id   AF-X1SA21-F1
#
_cell.length_a   1.000
_cell.length_b   1.000
_cell.length_c   1.000
_cell.angle_alpha   90.00
_cell.angle_beta   90.00
_cell.angle_gamma   90.00
#
_symmetry.space_group_name_H-M   'P 1'
#
loop_
_entity.id
_entity.type
_entity.pdbx_description
1 polymer ?
#
loop_
_entity_poly.entity_id
_entity_poly.type
_entity_poly.pdbx_seq_one_letter_code
_entity_poly.pdbx_strand_id
1 'polypeptide(L)'
;NVKNLFEDEIEFSIFGHGYFPVMNSRYKIKFLTDKAGGGNFYIEDIKGYRFPVDSDYNENMIIFNSRNICTLFNLDNVKASGVNNIIIDSRFLEKKDFYKIIKSYREAIDILYNKGTGKYKIFTSYLQDDYLFRNYSKGHLFRGVE
;
A
#
# COMPACT_ATOMS: atom_id res chain seq x y z
N ASN A 1 -15.63 3.00 -33.98
CA ASN A 1 -16.11 1.75 -33.35
C ASN A 1 -15.01 1.09 -32.55
N VAL A 2 -14.67 1.68 -31.39
CA VAL A 2 -13.85 0.98 -30.40
C VAL A 2 -14.83 0.08 -29.65
N LYS A 3 -14.83 -1.21 -29.95
CA LYS A 3 -15.56 -2.20 -29.18
C LYS A 3 -15.08 -2.11 -27.72
N ASN A 4 -16.02 -2.04 -26.78
CA ASN A 4 -15.78 -2.31 -25.37
C ASN A 4 -15.05 -3.66 -25.28
N LEU A 5 -13.74 -3.62 -24.98
CA LEU A 5 -12.91 -4.80 -24.76
C LEU A 5 -12.98 -5.29 -23.30
N PHE A 6 -13.82 -4.67 -22.47
CA PHE A 6 -13.87 -4.89 -21.02
C PHE A 6 -15.23 -5.36 -20.51
N GLU A 7 -16.09 -5.90 -21.38
CA GLU A 7 -17.49 -6.12 -21.00
C GLU A 7 -17.73 -7.28 -20.02
N ASP A 8 -16.72 -8.10 -19.66
CA ASP A 8 -16.91 -9.24 -18.75
C ASP A 8 -15.69 -9.64 -17.87
N GLU A 9 -14.68 -8.78 -17.66
CA GLU A 9 -13.62 -9.10 -16.68
C GLU A 9 -14.01 -8.63 -15.28
N ILE A 10 -14.24 -9.60 -14.37
CA ILE A 10 -14.40 -9.31 -12.93
C ILE A 10 -13.11 -8.64 -12.43
N GLU A 11 -13.24 -7.43 -11.90
CA GLU A 11 -12.13 -6.74 -11.25
C GLU A 11 -11.84 -7.39 -9.90
N PHE A 12 -10.66 -8.01 -9.79
CA PHE A 12 -10.16 -8.55 -8.53
C PHE A 12 -8.99 -7.68 -8.06
N SER A 13 -9.30 -6.84 -7.08
CA SER A 13 -8.39 -5.82 -6.55
C SER A 13 -7.62 -6.28 -5.32
N ILE A 14 -6.35 -5.88 -5.23
CA ILE A 14 -5.55 -5.98 -4.01
C ILE A 14 -5.02 -4.62 -3.57
N PHE A 15 -4.97 -4.41 -2.26
CA PHE A 15 -4.21 -3.33 -1.67
C PHE A 15 -2.71 -3.63 -1.73
N GLY A 16 -2.02 -3.03 -2.68
CA GLY A 16 -0.63 -3.36 -3.00
C GLY A 16 0.40 -2.48 -2.31
N HIS A 17 0.07 -1.21 -2.05
CA HIS A 17 1.02 -0.29 -1.42
C HIS A 17 0.33 0.72 -0.52
N GLY A 18 0.96 1.07 0.59
CA GLY A 18 0.54 2.15 1.48
C GLY A 18 0.03 1.68 2.84
N TYR A 19 -0.73 2.56 3.49
CA TYR A 19 -1.28 2.35 4.81
C TYR A 19 -2.79 2.14 4.73
N PHE A 20 -3.28 1.12 5.43
CA PHE A 20 -4.68 0.73 5.46
C PHE A 20 -5.25 0.88 6.87
N PRO A 21 -6.52 1.31 6.96
CA PRO A 21 -7.23 1.34 8.23
C PRO A 21 -7.27 -0.04 8.88
N VAL A 22 -6.81 -0.15 10.12
CA VAL A 22 -6.89 -1.37 10.92
C VAL A 22 -7.86 -1.24 12.08
N MET A 23 -8.19 0.00 12.48
CA MET A 23 -9.18 0.27 13.52
C MET A 23 -9.81 1.64 13.30
N ASN A 24 -11.11 1.75 13.62
CA ASN A 24 -11.84 3.01 13.64
C ASN A 24 -12.38 3.25 15.06
N SER A 25 -12.34 4.49 15.52
CA SER A 25 -12.78 4.90 16.84
C SER A 25 -13.65 6.14 16.74
N ARG A 26 -14.79 6.17 17.45
CA ARG A 26 -15.68 7.35 17.50
C ARG A 26 -15.11 8.52 18.33
N TYR A 27 -13.92 8.35 18.88
CA TYR A 27 -13.18 9.43 19.53
C TYR A 27 -12.50 10.30 18.49
N LYS A 28 -12.35 11.59 18.82
CA LYS A 28 -11.74 12.60 17.95
C LYS A 28 -10.37 12.97 18.47
N ILE A 29 -9.40 13.18 17.57
CA ILE A 29 -8.02 13.56 17.94
C ILE A 29 -8.00 14.82 18.82
N LYS A 30 -8.89 15.78 18.56
CA LYS A 30 -9.02 17.04 19.32
C LYS A 30 -9.35 16.85 20.81
N PHE A 31 -9.85 15.69 21.22
CA PHE A 31 -10.07 15.39 22.65
C PHE A 31 -8.80 14.89 23.35
N LEU A 32 -7.79 14.49 22.58
CA LEU A 32 -6.52 13.96 23.08
C LEU A 32 -5.39 15.00 23.02
N THR A 33 -5.57 16.06 22.24
CA THR A 33 -4.57 17.11 22.08
C THR A 33 -5.23 18.45 21.80
N ASP A 34 -4.69 19.51 22.40
CA ASP A 34 -5.07 20.90 22.12
C ASP A 34 -4.59 21.37 20.74
N LYS A 35 -3.83 20.55 20.01
CA LYS A 35 -3.42 20.84 18.64
C LYS A 35 -4.61 20.66 17.70
N ALA A 36 -5.25 21.77 17.36
CA ALA A 36 -6.15 21.84 16.21
C ALA A 36 -5.38 21.39 14.96
N GLY A 37 -5.95 20.42 14.23
CA GLY A 37 -5.55 19.85 12.93
C GLY A 37 -4.19 20.25 12.33
N GLY A 38 -3.35 19.26 12.04
CA GLY A 38 -2.12 19.45 11.23
C GLY A 38 -0.85 18.81 11.77
N GLY A 39 -0.94 17.77 12.60
CA GLY A 39 0.22 17.01 13.09
C GLY A 39 0.21 15.56 12.60
N ASN A 40 1.40 14.97 12.43
CA ASN A 40 1.55 13.53 12.22
C ASN A 40 1.36 12.79 13.55
N PHE A 41 0.15 12.30 13.81
CA PHE A 41 -0.16 11.55 15.02
C PHE A 41 0.07 10.05 14.83
N TYR A 42 0.44 9.37 15.90
CA TYR A 42 0.54 7.92 15.93
C TYR A 42 0.26 7.36 17.33
N ILE A 43 -0.20 6.10 17.38
CA ILE A 43 -0.21 5.30 18.59
C ILE A 43 1.06 4.46 18.59
N GLU A 44 1.80 4.47 19.70
CA GLU A 44 2.95 3.58 19.90
C GLU A 44 2.56 2.42 20.79
N ASP A 45 2.81 1.19 20.35
CA ASP A 45 2.58 0.00 21.17
C ASP A 45 3.76 -0.27 22.13
N ILE A 46 3.61 -1.25 23.02
CA ILE A 46 4.65 -1.65 23.99
C ILE A 46 5.93 -2.20 23.33
N LYS A 47 5.89 -2.53 22.02
CA LYS A 47 7.02 -3.03 21.23
C LYS A 47 7.66 -1.91 20.40
N GLY A 48 7.19 -0.67 20.53
CA GLY A 48 7.70 0.50 19.80
C GLY A 48 7.19 0.63 18.36
N TYR A 49 6.16 -0.14 17.96
CA TYR A 49 5.54 0.06 16.65
C TYR A 49 4.66 1.30 16.66
N ARG A 50 4.84 2.16 15.65
CA ARG A 50 4.06 3.39 15.48
C ARG A 50 2.99 3.19 14.43
N PHE A 51 1.75 3.32 14.84
CA PHE A 51 0.55 3.20 14.02
C PHE A 51 0.04 4.60 13.71
N PRO A 52 0.15 5.09 12.45
CA PRO A 52 -0.33 6.42 12.09
C PRO A 52 -1.82 6.58 12.42
N VAL A 53 -2.19 7.80 12.78
CA VAL A 53 -3.59 8.17 13.08
C VAL A 53 -3.98 9.35 12.21
N ASP A 54 -5.15 9.23 11.58
CA ASP A 54 -5.82 10.31 10.85
C ASP A 54 -7.30 10.37 11.27
N SER A 55 -8.08 11.25 10.67
CA SER A 55 -9.51 11.39 10.92
C SER A 55 -10.35 11.15 9.67
N ASP A 56 -11.53 10.55 9.85
CA ASP A 56 -12.55 10.48 8.80
C ASP A 56 -13.27 11.83 8.61
N TYR A 57 -14.23 11.86 7.69
CA TYR A 57 -15.06 13.05 7.43
C TYR A 57 -15.83 13.57 8.66
N ASN A 58 -16.20 12.68 9.59
CA ASN A 58 -16.91 13.01 10.82
C ASN A 58 -15.96 13.36 11.98
N GLU A 59 -14.65 13.46 11.71
CA GLU A 59 -13.54 13.63 12.64
C GLU A 59 -13.30 12.42 13.57
N ASN A 60 -13.85 11.24 13.25
CA ASN A 60 -13.56 10.01 13.98
C ASN A 60 -12.12 9.56 13.69
N MET A 61 -11.42 9.08 14.71
CA MET A 61 -10.06 8.57 14.57
C MET A 61 -10.01 7.29 13.74
N ILE A 62 -9.13 7.27 12.75
CA ILE A 62 -8.73 6.09 11.98
C ILE A 62 -7.29 5.76 12.36
N ILE A 63 -7.05 4.52 12.77
CA ILE A 63 -5.72 3.99 13.06
C ILE A 63 -5.30 3.09 11.91
N PHE A 64 -4.07 3.28 11.45
CA PHE A 64 -3.48 2.57 10.31
C PHE A 64 -2.44 1.54 10.76
N ASN A 65 -2.16 0.55 9.92
CA ASN A 65 -1.05 -0.39 10.14
C ASN A 65 0.29 0.33 10.41
N SER A 66 1.15 -0.30 11.22
CA SER A 66 2.41 0.31 11.66
C SER A 66 3.53 0.35 10.62
N ARG A 67 3.38 -0.37 9.50
CA ARG A 67 4.37 -0.42 8.43
C ARG A 67 3.67 -0.42 7.09
N ASN A 68 4.14 0.43 6.18
CA ASN A 68 3.72 0.45 4.79
C ASN A 68 3.63 -0.96 4.19
N ILE A 69 2.50 -1.29 3.54
CA ILE A 69 2.38 -2.54 2.79
C ILE A 69 3.08 -2.37 1.45
N CYS A 70 3.71 -3.43 0.93
CA CYS A 70 4.27 -3.40 -0.41
C CYS A 70 4.23 -4.78 -1.07
N THR A 71 3.55 -4.88 -2.21
CA THR A 71 3.47 -6.09 -3.04
C THR A 71 4.43 -6.06 -4.24
N LEU A 72 5.15 -4.95 -4.47
CA LEU A 72 6.08 -4.78 -5.58
C LEU A 72 7.05 -5.96 -5.76
N PHE A 73 7.53 -6.54 -4.66
CA PHE A 73 8.48 -7.67 -4.64
C PHE A 73 7.83 -9.05 -4.77
N ASN A 74 6.50 -9.10 -4.84
CA ASN A 74 5.68 -10.30 -4.92
C ASN A 74 4.61 -10.21 -6.02
N LEU A 75 4.83 -9.38 -7.05
CA LEU A 75 3.89 -9.19 -8.17
C LEU A 75 3.70 -10.45 -9.01
N ASP A 76 4.69 -11.36 -9.02
CA ASP A 76 4.56 -12.69 -9.60
C ASP A 76 3.47 -13.51 -8.90
N ASN A 77 3.41 -13.47 -7.57
CA ASN A 77 2.35 -14.12 -6.80
C ASN A 77 1.00 -13.44 -7.01
N VAL A 78 0.97 -12.10 -7.05
CA VAL A 78 -0.25 -11.33 -7.32
C VAL A 78 -0.82 -11.66 -8.70
N LYS A 79 0.05 -11.76 -9.72
CA LYS A 79 -0.35 -12.19 -11.06
C LYS A 79 -0.90 -13.62 -11.05
N ALA A 80 -0.23 -14.55 -10.36
CA ALA A 80 -0.66 -15.94 -10.28
C ALA A 80 -2.01 -16.13 -9.57
N SER A 81 -2.38 -15.22 -8.67
CA SER A 81 -3.67 -15.27 -7.96
C SER A 81 -4.86 -14.74 -8.76
N GLY A 82 -4.66 -14.28 -10.00
CA GLY A 82 -5.72 -13.69 -10.82
C GLY A 82 -6.12 -12.27 -10.44
N VAL A 83 -5.34 -11.59 -9.59
CA VAL A 83 -5.55 -10.16 -9.30
C VAL A 83 -5.18 -9.34 -10.53
N ASN A 84 -6.11 -8.51 -10.98
CA ASN A 84 -5.94 -7.65 -12.16
C ASN A 84 -5.94 -6.14 -11.82
N ASN A 85 -6.21 -5.77 -10.58
CA ASN A 85 -6.10 -4.39 -10.12
C ASN A 85 -5.28 -4.25 -8.81
N ILE A 86 -4.42 -3.23 -8.75
CA ILE A 86 -3.57 -2.94 -7.59
C ILE A 86 -3.88 -1.53 -7.10
N ILE A 87 -4.38 -1.45 -5.86
CA ILE A 87 -4.66 -0.19 -5.19
C ILE A 87 -3.41 0.28 -4.46
N ILE A 88 -3.05 1.54 -4.70
CA ILE A 88 -1.92 2.23 -4.05
C ILE A 88 -2.48 3.37 -3.22
N ASP A 89 -2.30 3.29 -1.91
CA ASP A 89 -2.69 4.34 -0.98
C ASP A 89 -1.60 5.40 -0.86
N SER A 90 -1.97 6.65 -1.13
CA SER A 90 -1.06 7.79 -1.15
C SER A 90 -1.27 8.79 -0.02
N ARG A 91 -2.13 8.49 0.96
CA ARG A 91 -2.56 9.46 1.99
C ARG A 91 -1.39 10.04 2.79
N PHE A 92 -0.40 9.21 3.10
CA PHE A 92 0.80 9.62 3.85
C PHE A 92 2.03 9.79 2.96
N LEU A 93 1.85 9.90 1.64
CA LEU A 93 2.96 10.03 0.69
C LEU A 93 3.07 11.46 0.17
N GLU A 94 4.30 11.96 0.11
CA GLU A 94 4.61 13.16 -0.64
C GLU A 94 4.44 12.93 -2.14
N LYS A 95 4.07 13.97 -2.89
CA LYS A 95 3.82 13.88 -4.33
C LYS A 95 4.96 13.22 -5.11
N LYS A 96 6.22 13.55 -4.77
CA LYS A 96 7.41 12.98 -5.41
C LYS A 96 7.54 11.47 -5.15
N ASP A 97 7.18 11.04 -3.95
CA ASP A 97 7.29 9.66 -3.49
C ASP A 97 6.21 8.81 -4.15
N PHE A 98 4.98 9.33 -4.16
CA PHE A 98 3.87 8.72 -4.88
C PHE A 98 4.20 8.51 -6.38
N TYR A 99 4.72 9.54 -7.06
CA TYR A 99 5.11 9.41 -8.47
C TYR A 99 6.14 8.31 -8.70
N LYS A 100 7.17 8.24 -7.84
CA LYS A 100 8.21 7.21 -7.91
C LYS A 100 7.62 5.81 -7.69
N ILE A 101 6.74 5.65 -6.71
CA ILE A 101 6.03 4.39 -6.43
C ILE A 101 5.22 3.95 -7.65
N ILE A 102 4.37 4.82 -8.20
CA ILE A 102 3.57 4.49 -9.41
C ILE A 102 4.47 4.06 -10.57
N LYS A 103 5.55 4.80 -10.82
CA LYS A 103 6.50 4.48 -11.90
C LYS A 103 7.14 3.11 -11.68
N SER A 104 7.62 2.81 -10.48
CA SER A 104 8.23 1.52 -10.14
C SER A 104 7.25 0.35 -10.29
N TYR A 105 5.98 0.51 -9.87
CA TYR A 105 4.96 -0.51 -10.08
C TYR A 105 4.67 -0.73 -11.56
N ARG A 106 4.50 0.34 -12.35
CA ARG A 106 4.24 0.24 -13.78
C ARG A 106 5.37 -0.49 -14.50
N GLU A 107 6.62 -0.10 -14.24
CA GLU A 107 7.80 -0.72 -14.86
C GLU A 107 7.96 -2.18 -14.43
N ALA A 108 7.73 -2.51 -13.15
CA ALA A 108 7.76 -3.89 -12.68
C ALA A 108 6.70 -4.76 -13.35
N ILE A 109 5.47 -4.26 -13.51
CA ILE A 109 4.38 -4.95 -14.21
C ILE A 109 4.78 -5.16 -15.69
N ASP A 110 5.23 -4.11 -16.38
CA ASP A 110 5.61 -4.21 -17.78
C ASP A 110 6.74 -5.23 -18.00
N ILE A 111 7.73 -5.25 -17.11
CA ILE A 111 8.81 -6.26 -17.15
C ILE A 111 8.26 -7.65 -16.87
N LEU A 112 7.42 -7.82 -15.86
CA LEU A 112 6.86 -9.13 -15.48
C LEU A 112 6.01 -9.73 -16.61
N TYR A 113 5.20 -8.92 -17.28
CA TYR A 113 4.33 -9.37 -18.37
C TYR A 113 5.05 -9.56 -19.69
N ASN A 114 6.00 -8.69 -20.04
CA ASN A 114 6.64 -8.72 -21.37
C ASN A 114 8.00 -9.44 -21.38
N LYS A 115 8.72 -9.48 -20.25
CA LYS A 115 10.09 -10.03 -20.14
C LYS A 115 10.21 -11.20 -19.16
N GLY A 116 9.16 -11.49 -18.41
CA GLY A 116 9.05 -12.64 -17.51
C GLY A 116 9.66 -12.45 -16.12
N THR A 117 9.39 -13.42 -15.23
CA THR A 117 9.70 -13.37 -13.80
C THR A 117 11.19 -13.15 -13.50
N GLY A 118 12.10 -13.76 -14.28
CA GLY A 118 13.54 -13.62 -14.04
C GLY A 118 14.03 -12.17 -14.16
N LYS A 119 13.62 -11.45 -15.22
CA LYS A 119 13.98 -10.04 -15.41
C LYS A 119 13.29 -9.14 -14.40
N TYR A 120 12.06 -9.47 -14.02
CA TYR A 120 11.33 -8.78 -12.96
C TYR A 120 12.06 -8.85 -11.61
N LYS A 121 12.53 -10.03 -11.19
CA LYS A 121 13.28 -10.18 -9.93
C LYS A 121 14.56 -9.35 -9.92
N ILE A 122 15.31 -9.36 -11.03
CA ILE A 122 16.52 -8.51 -11.20
C ILE A 122 16.17 -7.02 -11.09
N PHE A 123 15.11 -6.56 -11.75
CA PHE A 123 14.68 -5.17 -11.64
C PHE A 123 14.35 -4.80 -10.19
N THR A 124 13.50 -5.60 -9.53
CA THR A 124 13.09 -5.29 -8.16
C THR A 124 14.23 -5.39 -7.15
N SER A 125 15.28 -6.20 -7.37
CA SER A 125 16.41 -6.24 -6.43
C SER A 125 17.13 -4.89 -6.34
N TYR A 126 17.18 -4.10 -7.41
CA TYR A 126 17.76 -2.76 -7.38
C TYR A 126 16.93 -1.74 -6.58
N LEU A 127 15.66 -2.05 -6.29
CA LEU A 127 14.76 -1.18 -5.54
C LEU A 127 14.76 -1.47 -4.04
N GLN A 128 15.40 -2.56 -3.58
CA GLN A 128 15.35 -2.98 -2.18
C GLN A 128 15.99 -1.98 -1.20
N ASP A 129 17.03 -1.28 -1.65
CA ASP A 129 17.74 -0.30 -0.83
C ASP A 129 17.06 1.08 -0.82
N ASP A 130 16.02 1.26 -1.64
CA ASP A 130 15.28 2.51 -1.70
C ASP A 130 14.49 2.75 -0.41
N TYR A 131 14.52 3.97 0.11
CA TYR A 131 13.81 4.28 1.35
C TYR A 131 12.28 4.10 1.22
N LEU A 132 11.74 4.18 0.00
CA LEU A 132 10.31 3.96 -0.27
C LEU A 132 9.90 2.49 -0.26
N PHE A 133 10.86 1.58 -0.44
CA PHE A 133 10.61 0.15 -0.57
C PHE A 133 11.32 -0.69 0.49
N ARG A 134 11.96 -0.06 1.48
CA ARG A 134 12.51 -0.72 2.67
C ARG A 134 11.50 -0.71 3.83
N ASN A 135 11.72 -1.58 4.83
CA ASN A 135 10.92 -1.66 6.05
C ASN A 135 9.40 -1.85 5.85
N TYR A 136 9.00 -2.43 4.72
CA TYR A 136 7.60 -2.70 4.41
C TYR A 136 7.09 -3.98 5.11
N SER A 137 5.77 -4.14 5.12
CA SER A 137 5.10 -5.38 5.47
C SER A 137 4.51 -6.02 4.21
N LYS A 138 4.54 -7.35 4.16
CA LYS A 138 3.77 -8.12 3.19
C LYS A 138 2.29 -8.26 3.59
N GLY A 139 1.93 -7.72 4.75
CA GLY A 139 0.67 -8.01 5.40
C GLY A 139 0.53 -9.50 5.72
N HIS A 140 -0.71 -9.93 5.91
CA HIS A 140 -1.05 -11.35 5.96
C HIS A 140 -1.32 -11.94 4.56
N LEU A 141 -1.16 -11.15 3.49
CA LEU A 141 -1.52 -11.52 2.11
C LEU A 141 -0.78 -12.76 1.59
N PHE A 142 0.43 -13.00 2.07
CA PHE A 142 1.29 -14.12 1.62
C PHE A 142 1.59 -15.12 2.73
N ARG A 143 0.87 -15.04 3.86
CA ARG A 143 0.94 -16.06 4.90
C ARG A 143 -0.20 -17.04 4.60
N GLY A 144 0.15 -18.25 4.20
CA GLY A 144 -0.83 -19.33 4.12
C GLY A 144 -1.51 -19.51 5.48
N VAL A 145 -2.76 -19.96 5.45
CA VAL A 145 -3.37 -20.56 6.63
C VAL A 145 -3.05 -22.05 6.51
N GLU A 146 -2.30 -22.59 7.48
CA GLU A 146 -2.16 -24.04 7.61
C GLU A 146 -3.49 -24.69 8.00
#